data_AF-K2BKB0-F1
#
_entry.id   AF-K2BKB0-F1
#
_cell.length_a   1.000
_cell.length_b   1.000
_cell.length_c   1.000
_cell.angle_alpha   90.00
_cell.angle_beta   90.00
_cell.angle_gamma   90.00
#
_symmetry.space_group_name_H-M   'P 1'
#
loop_
_entity.id
_entity.type
_entity.pdbx_description
1 polymer ?
#
loop_
_entity_poly.entity_id
_entity_poly.type
_entity_poly.pdbx_seq_one_letter_code
_entity_poly.pdbx_strand_id
1 'polypeptide(L)' 'MSKKQTKLDTFDLNELQLRKQMIKQHQLTIQALDSQLVVWLLGKFFKYGLDSQKEYNFDAVTGEITEVTQSQKGGGS' A
#
# COMPACT_ATOMS: atom_id res chain seq x y z
N MET A 1 52.15 7.11 4.10
CA MET A 1 51.30 6.24 4.95
C MET A 1 50.32 5.51 4.04
N SER A 2 50.43 4.18 3.89
CA SER A 2 49.46 3.41 3.12
C SER A 2 48.15 3.34 3.89
N LYS A 3 47.03 3.76 3.30
CA LYS A 3 45.70 3.62 3.92
C LYS A 3 45.43 2.12 4.08
N LYS A 4 45.42 1.62 5.33
CA LYS A 4 44.96 0.26 5.62
C LYS A 4 43.52 0.15 5.15
N GLN A 5 43.30 -0.64 4.10
CA GLN A 5 41.96 -0.92 3.58
C GLN A 5 41.39 -2.08 4.38
N THR A 6 40.38 -1.81 5.21
CA THR A 6 39.65 -2.85 5.95
C THR A 6 38.58 -3.43 5.03
N LYS A 7 38.61 -4.75 4.82
CA LYS A 7 37.60 -5.47 4.05
C LYS A 7 36.48 -5.92 5.00
N LEU A 8 35.24 -5.81 4.55
CA LEU A 8 34.08 -6.32 5.28
C LEU A 8 34.08 -7.85 5.30
N ASP A 9 33.55 -8.42 6.37
CA ASP A 9 33.37 -9.86 6.49
C ASP A 9 32.31 -10.35 5.49
N THR A 10 32.62 -11.42 4.77
CA THR A 10 31.75 -11.95 3.73
C THR A 10 30.48 -12.61 4.27
N PHE A 11 30.52 -13.15 5.49
CA PHE A 11 29.35 -13.70 6.16
C PHE A 11 28.35 -12.59 6.48
N ASP A 12 28.81 -11.49 7.07
CA ASP A 12 27.97 -10.33 7.38
C ASP A 12 27.31 -9.75 6.11
N LEU A 13 28.07 -9.70 5.01
CA LEU A 13 27.57 -9.25 3.71
C LEU A 13 26.47 -10.17 3.16
N ASN A 14 26.64 -11.49 3.28
CA ASN A 14 25.66 -12.47 2.82
C ASN A 14 24.38 -12.39 3.66
N GLU A 15 24.51 -12.27 4.98
CA GLU A 15 23.36 -12.08 5.86
C GLU A 15 22.59 -10.80 5.51
N LEU A 16 23.30 -9.70 5.28
CA LEU A 16 22.68 -8.44 4.85
C LEU A 16 21.94 -8.59 3.51
N GLN A 17 22.53 -9.31 2.54
CA GLN A 17 21.88 -9.57 1.26
C GLN A 17 20.60 -10.39 1.43
N LEU A 18 20.63 -11.43 2.26
CA LEU A 18 19.45 -12.25 2.54
C LEU A 18 18.32 -11.41 3.16
N ARG A 19 18.64 -10.57 4.15
CA ARG A 19 17.67 -9.65 4.77
C ARG A 19 17.08 -8.69 3.74
N LYS A 20 17.90 -8.14 2.82
CA LYS A 20 17.41 -7.27 1.73
C LYS A 20 16.48 -8.01 0.78
N GLN A 21 16.77 -9.26 0.44
CA GLN A 21 15.89 -10.09 -0.39
C GLN A 21 14.54 -10.35 0.29
N MET A 22 14.56 -10.67 1.60
CA MET A 22 13.33 -10.85 2.37
C MET A 22 12.48 -9.58 2.39
N ILE A 23 13.09 -8.41 2.67
CA ILE A 23 12.36 -7.12 2.65
C ILE A 23 11.73 -6.89 1.28
N LYS A 24 12.48 -7.12 0.20
CA LYS A 24 11.98 -6.97 -1.17
C LYS A 24 10.79 -7.90 -1.44
N GLN A 25 10.84 -9.15 -0.98
CA GLN A 25 9.72 -10.07 -1.12
C GLN A 25 8.46 -9.56 -0.40
N HIS A 26 8.59 -9.06 0.83
CA HIS A 26 7.46 -8.49 1.56
C HIS A 26 6.87 -7.27 0.85
N GLN A 27 7.71 -6.40 0.28
CA GLN A 27 7.25 -5.26 -0.51
C GLN A 27 6.44 -5.69 -1.73
N LEU A 28 6.92 -6.71 -2.46
CA LEU A 28 6.20 -7.26 -3.61
C LEU A 28 4.85 -7.88 -3.20
N THR A 29 4.81 -8.59 -2.06
CA THR A 29 3.57 -9.14 -1.52
C THR A 29 2.57 -8.04 -1.18
N ILE A 30 3.01 -6.96 -0.53
CA ILE A 30 2.14 -5.81 -0.20
C ILE A 30 1.57 -5.20 -1.48
N GLN A 31 2.41 -4.94 -2.48
CA GLN A 31 1.96 -4.38 -3.77
C GLN A 31 0.93 -5.26 -4.48
N ALA A 32 1.10 -6.59 -4.41
CA ALA A 32 0.13 -7.52 -4.98
C ALA A 32 -1.21 -7.48 -4.25
N LEU A 33 -1.20 -7.41 -2.91
CA LEU A 33 -2.41 -7.30 -2.09
C LEU A 33 -3.14 -5.98 -2.34
N ASP A 34 -2.41 -4.86 -2.43
CA ASP A 34 -2.98 -3.54 -2.75
C ASP A 34 -3.66 -3.56 -4.13
N SER A 35 -3.02 -4.18 -5.12
CA SER A 35 -3.59 -4.33 -6.46
C SER A 35 -4.87 -5.17 -6.45
N GLN A 36 -4.90 -6.26 -5.68
CA GLN A 36 -6.10 -7.09 -5.52
C GLN A 36 -7.24 -6.33 -4.84
N LEU A 37 -6.92 -5.52 -3.82
CA LEU A 37 -7.89 -4.68 -3.13
C LEU A 37 -8.55 -3.68 -4.08
N VAL A 38 -7.76 -3.00 -4.94
CA VAL A 38 -8.30 -2.07 -5.94
C VAL A 38 -9.27 -2.77 -6.89
N VAL A 39 -8.90 -3.93 -7.42
CA VAL A 39 -9.77 -4.72 -8.33
C VAL A 39 -11.05 -5.14 -7.61
N TRP A 40 -10.94 -5.58 -6.36
CA TRP A 40 -12.09 -5.99 -5.56
C TRP A 40 -13.05 -4.81 -5.31
N LEU A 41 -12.52 -3.63 -4.98
CA LEU A 41 -13.31 -2.41 -4.76
C LEU A 41 -14.05 -1.99 -6.03
N LEU A 42 -13.37 -1.97 -7.19
CA LEU A 42 -14.02 -1.67 -8.48
C LEU A 42 -15.20 -2.61 -8.75
N GLY A 43 -15.04 -3.91 -8.44
CA GLY A 43 -16.14 -4.88 -8.54
C GLY A 43 -17.34 -4.56 -7.65
N LYS A 44 -17.15 -3.87 -6.52
CA LYS A 44 -18.26 -3.46 -5.64
C LYS A 44 -19.06 -2.30 -6.21
N PHE A 45 -18.41 -1.36 -6.88
CA PHE A 45 -19.11 -0.27 -7.56
C PHE A 45 -20.13 -0.81 -8.56
N PHE A 46 -19.70 -1.74 -9.44
CA PHE A 46 -20.60 -2.38 -10.39
C PHE A 46 -21.70 -3.21 -9.71
N LYS A 47 -21.33 -4.01 -8.70
CA LYS A 47 -22.30 -4.90 -8.02
C LYS A 47 -23.41 -4.13 -7.31
N TYR A 48 -23.10 -2.98 -6.71
CA TYR A 48 -24.04 -2.20 -5.91
C TYR A 48 -24.55 -0.93 -6.60
N GLY A 49 -24.15 -0.68 -7.86
CA GLY A 49 -24.57 0.50 -8.61
C GLY A 49 -24.06 1.82 -8.02
N LEU A 50 -22.86 1.80 -7.42
CA LEU A 50 -22.25 3.00 -6.86
C LEU A 50 -21.73 3.91 -7.98
N ASP A 51 -21.85 5.23 -7.78
CA ASP A 51 -21.39 6.22 -8.74
C ASP A 51 -19.86 6.35 -8.70
N SER A 52 -19.19 6.00 -9.79
CA SER A 52 -17.73 6.10 -9.90
C SER A 52 -17.16 7.50 -9.71
N GLN A 53 -17.98 8.55 -9.80
CA GLN A 53 -17.56 9.94 -9.57
C GLN A 53 -17.63 10.36 -8.11
N LYS A 54 -18.16 9.50 -7.24
CA LYS A 54 -18.31 9.78 -5.80
C LYS A 54 -17.31 8.98 -4.98
N GLU A 55 -16.97 9.52 -3.82
CA GLU A 55 -16.10 8.88 -2.85
C GLU A 55 -16.94 8.09 -1.84
N TYR A 56 -16.50 6.88 -1.52
CA TYR A 56 -17.18 5.98 -0.59
C TYR A 56 -16.19 5.39 0.41
N ASN A 57 -16.62 5.28 1.66
CA ASN A 57 -15.94 4.49 2.68
C ASN A 57 -16.54 3.09 2.72
N PHE A 58 -15.66 2.08 2.75
CA PHE A 58 -16.02 0.68 2.87
C PHE A 58 -15.50 0.15 4.20
N ASP A 59 -16.41 -0.23 5.11
CA ASP A 59 -16.02 -0.94 6.33
C ASP A 59 -15.93 -2.44 6.03
N ALA A 60 -14.71 -2.98 6.04
CA ALA A 60 -14.46 -4.39 5.76
C ALA A 60 -14.92 -5.34 6.89
N VAL A 61 -15.14 -4.82 8.11
CA VAL A 61 -15.59 -5.59 9.28
C VAL A 61 -17.11 -5.69 9.29
N THR A 62 -17.80 -4.57 9.12
CA THR A 62 -19.27 -4.51 9.16
C THR A 62 -19.93 -4.71 7.79
N GLY A 63 -19.20 -4.48 6.71
CA GLY A 63 -19.70 -4.50 5.33
C GLY A 63 -20.46 -3.23 4.94
N GLU A 64 -20.50 -2.21 5.80
CA GLU A 64 -21.19 -0.95 5.53
C GLU A 64 -20.46 -0.13 4.44
N ILE A 65 -21.25 0.49 3.56
CA ILE A 65 -20.77 1.38 2.51
C ILE A 65 -21.42 2.74 2.74
N THR A 66 -20.60 3.78 2.96
CA THR A 66 -21.09 5.14 3.19
C THR A 66 -20.52 6.10 2.16
N GLU A 67 -21.37 6.93 1.56
CA GLU A 67 -20.93 8.01 0.66
C GLU A 67 -20.25 9.11 1.49
N VAL A 68 -19.05 9.51 1.09
CA VAL A 68 -18.33 10.62 1.73
C VAL A 68 -18.89 11.93 1.19
N THR A 69 -19.85 12.51 1.92
CA THR A 69 -20.30 13.87 1.65
C THR A 69 -19.25 14.86 2.15
N GLN A 70 -18.51 15.51 1.25
CA GLN A 70 -17.72 16.68 1.64
C GLN A 70 -18.67 17.76 2.16
N SER A 71 -18.65 18.01 3.46
CA SER A 71 -19.28 19.19 4.03
C SER A 71 -18.64 20.43 3.37
N GLN A 72 -19.41 21.18 2.58
CA GLN A 72 -19.01 22.51 2.09
C GLN A 72 -18.70 23.40 3.30
N LYS A 73 -17.45 23.40 3.78
CA LYS A 73 -16.95 24.44 4.67
C LYS A 73 -16.31 25.54 3.81
N GLY A 74 -17.15 26.52 3.48
CA GLY A 74 -16.79 27.95 3.49
C GLY A 74 -15.94 28.48 2.34
N GLY A 75 -16.56 28.73 1.19
CA GLY A 75 -16.17 29.83 0.30
C GLY A 75 -17.09 31.01 0.56
N GLY A 76 -16.77 31.84 1.56
CA GLY A 76 -17.41 33.12 1.80
C GLY A 76 -16.37 34.22 1.59
N SER A 77 -16.67 35.12 0.65
CA SER A 77 -15.86 36.26 0.21
C SER A 77 -15.41 37.22 1.32
#